data_AF-A0A960H507-F1
#
_entry.id   AF-A0A960H507-F1
#
_cell.length_a   1.000
_cell.length_b   1.000
_cell.length_c   1.000
_cell.angle_alpha   90.00
_cell.angle_beta   90.00
_cell.angle_gamma   90.00
#
_symmetry.space_group_name_H-M   'P 1'
#
loop_
_entity.id
_entity.type
_entity.pdbx_description
1 polymer ?
#
loop_
_entity_poly.entity_id
_entity_poly.type
_entity_poly.pdbx_seq_one_letter_code
_entity_poly.pdbx_strand_id
1 'polypeptide(L)' 'IKSDADLCHIPVVVLTTSSAEEDILRSYKLHANAYVTKPVDLDQFMSAVRQIDDFFVQVVRLPQF' A
#
# COMPACT_ATOMS: atom_id res chain seq x y z
N ILE A 1 -3.45 14.57 0.00
CA ILE A 1 -4.10 13.26 0.28
C ILE A 1 -4.38 13.12 1.77
N LYS A 2 -3.40 12.82 2.63
CA LYS A 2 -3.68 12.53 4.05
C LYS A 2 -4.08 13.75 4.90
N SER A 3 -3.81 14.96 4.41
CA SER A 3 -4.26 16.21 5.02
C SER A 3 -5.63 16.69 4.50
N ASP A 4 -6.19 16.02 3.50
CA ASP A 4 -7.48 16.36 2.90
C ASP A 4 -8.57 15.52 3.58
N ALA A 5 -9.63 16.15 4.08
CA ALA A 5 -10.69 15.48 4.84
C ALA A 5 -11.41 14.39 4.03
N ASP A 6 -11.55 14.60 2.72
CA ASP A 6 -12.27 13.70 1.83
C ASP A 6 -11.40 12.54 1.32
N LEU A 7 -10.08 12.62 1.50
CA LEU A 7 -9.14 11.61 0.99
C LEU A 7 -8.34 10.92 2.10
N CYS A 8 -8.34 11.44 3.33
CA CYS A 8 -7.44 10.98 4.39
C CYS A 8 -7.69 9.52 4.81
N HIS A 9 -8.93 9.06 4.68
CA HIS A 9 -9.35 7.70 5.06
C HIS A 9 -9.05 6.66 3.96
N ILE A 10 -8.72 7.07 2.72
CA ILE A 10 -8.38 6.14 1.63
C ILE A 10 -7.06 5.43 2.00
N PRO A 11 -7.03 4.09 2.08
CA PRO A 11 -5.79 3.37 2.34
C PRO A 11 -4.78 3.53 1.20
N VAL A 12 -3.50 3.69 1.55
CA VAL A 12 -2.41 3.87 0.59
C VAL A 12 -1.40 2.75 0.75
N VAL A 13 -1.17 2.01 -0.33
CA VAL A 13 -0.09 1.02 -0.45
C VAL A 13 0.98 1.58 -1.37
N VAL A 14 2.22 1.68 -0.89
CA VAL A 14 3.37 2.08 -1.71
C VAL A 14 3.95 0.84 -2.38
N LEU A 15 4.11 0.86 -3.70
CA LEU A 15 4.72 -0.22 -4.47
C LEU A 15 5.89 0.33 -5.29
N THR A 16 7.13 -0.03 -4.95
CA THR A 16 8.34 0.59 -5.52
C THR A 16 9.53 -0.37 -5.56
N THR A 17 10.49 -0.15 -6.45
CA THR A 17 11.71 -0.96 -6.50
C THR A 17 12.70 -0.64 -5.38
N SER A 18 12.52 0.49 -4.68
CA SER A 18 13.36 0.80 -3.53
C SER A 18 13.08 -0.15 -2.38
N SER A 19 14.14 -0.62 -1.74
CA SER A 19 14.10 -1.40 -0.49
C SER A 19 14.93 -0.71 0.61
N ALA A 20 15.26 0.56 0.44
CA ALA A 20 16.02 1.33 1.41
C ALA A 20 15.17 1.56 2.67
N GLU A 21 15.74 1.28 3.85
CA GLU A 21 15.04 1.45 5.13
C GLU A 21 14.54 2.89 5.33
N GLU A 22 15.30 3.88 4.85
CA GLU A 22 14.90 5.29 4.93
C GLU A 22 13.61 5.56 4.14
N ASP A 23 13.46 5.00 2.95
CA ASP A 23 12.26 5.17 2.12
C ASP A 23 11.04 4.48 2.74
N ILE A 24 11.26 3.31 3.35
CA ILE A 24 10.21 2.58 4.09
C ILE A 24 9.75 3.44 5.27
N LEU A 25 10.68 3.86 6.14
CA LEU A 25 10.38 4.68 7.31
C LEU A 25 9.71 6.00 6.93
N ARG A 26 10.19 6.66 5.87
CA ARG A 26 9.61 7.91 5.36
C ARG A 26 8.18 7.69 4.87
N SER A 27 7.91 6.60 4.16
CA SER A 27 6.56 6.29 3.67
C SER A 27 5.57 6.09 4.81
N TYR A 28 5.96 5.35 5.85
CA TYR A 28 5.12 5.17 7.04
C TYR A 28 4.94 6.47 7.84
N LYS A 29 5.98 7.31 7.96
CA LYS A 29 5.85 8.67 8.54
C LYS A 29 4.87 9.55 7.76
N LEU A 30 4.69 9.30 6.46
CA LEU A 30 3.72 9.98 5.60
C LEU A 30 2.35 9.28 5.55
N HIS A 31 2.07 8.39 6.51
CA HIS A 31 0.80 7.69 6.71
C HIS A 31 0.45 6.69 5.60
N ALA A 32 1.45 6.05 4.99
CA ALA A 32 1.21 4.85 4.20
C ALA A 32 0.68 3.71 5.10
N ASN A 33 -0.27 2.94 4.59
CA ASN A 33 -0.81 1.77 5.28
C ASN A 33 0.10 0.54 5.09
N ALA A 34 0.75 0.44 3.93
CA ALA A 34 1.69 -0.62 3.63
C ALA A 34 2.77 -0.14 2.65
N TYR A 35 3.92 -0.79 2.70
CA TYR A 35 5.02 -0.64 1.74
C TYR A 35 5.38 -2.00 1.17
N VAL A 36 5.44 -2.10 -0.14
CA VAL A 36 5.71 -3.33 -0.87
C VAL A 36 6.85 -3.05 -1.84
N THR A 37 7.94 -3.79 -1.72
CA THR A 37 9.00 -3.76 -2.73
C THR A 37 8.49 -4.47 -3.97
N LYS A 38 8.52 -3.78 -5.11
CA LYS A 38 8.05 -4.29 -6.41
C LYS A 38 8.83 -5.55 -6.76
N PRO A 39 8.17 -6.71 -6.89
CA PRO A 39 8.84 -7.92 -7.35
C PRO A 39 9.39 -7.70 -8.77
N VAL A 40 10.60 -8.21 -9.01
CA VAL A 40 11.26 -8.11 -10.31
C VAL A 40 10.61 -9.06 -11.31
N ASP A 41 10.21 -10.24 -10.84
CA ASP A 41 9.54 -11.25 -11.62
C ASP A 41 8.04 -10.93 -11.81
N LEU A 42 7.53 -11.13 -13.03
CA LEU A 42 6.15 -10.79 -13.38
C LEU A 42 5.14 -11.66 -12.64
N ASP A 43 5.41 -12.96 -12.48
CA ASP A 43 4.49 -13.86 -11.78
C ASP A 43 4.42 -13.52 -10.29
N GLN A 44 5.55 -13.21 -9.67
CA GLN A 44 5.60 -12.69 -8.30
C GLN A 44 4.89 -11.35 -8.16
N PHE A 45 5.04 -10.44 -9.13
CA PHE A 45 4.31 -9.18 -9.15
C PHE A 45 2.80 -9.40 -9.18
N MET A 46 2.31 -10.25 -10.08
CA MET A 46 0.89 -10.58 -10.18
C MET A 46 0.37 -11.25 -8.90
N SER A 47 1.18 -12.10 -8.27
CA SER A 47 0.84 -12.70 -6.96
C SER A 47 0.74 -11.65 -5.86
N ALA A 48 1.67 -10.71 -5.78
CA ALA A 48 1.65 -9.64 -4.78
C ALA A 48 0.42 -8.73 -4.96
N VAL A 49 0.07 -8.36 -6.19
CA VAL A 49 -1.12 -7.55 -6.48
C VAL A 49 -2.39 -8.27 -6.06
N ARG A 50 -2.53 -9.58 -6.34
CA ARG A 50 -3.69 -10.36 -5.90
C ARG A 50 -3.82 -10.42 -4.37
N GLN A 51 -2.71 -10.61 -3.67
CA GLN A 51 -2.71 -10.63 -2.20
C GLN A 51 -3.15 -9.30 -1.60
N ILE A 52 -2.73 -8.18 -2.21
CA ILE A 52 -3.18 -6.84 -1.81
C ILE A 52 -4.70 -6.71 -2.05
N ASP A 53 -5.19 -7.09 -3.23
CA ASP A 53 -6.60 -7.04 -3.57
C ASP A 53 -7.46 -7.88 -2.60
N ASP A 54 -7.09 -9.14 -2.39
CA ASP A 54 -7.78 -10.05 -1.47
C ASP A 54 -7.82 -9.49 -0.05
N PHE A 55 -6.72 -8.90 0.44
CA PHE A 55 -6.68 -8.29 1.75
C PHE A 55 -7.66 -7.12 1.88
N PHE A 56 -7.69 -6.20 0.91
CA PHE A 56 -8.54 -5.01 0.98
C PHE A 56 -10.02 -5.30 0.70
N VAL A 57 -10.31 -6.28 -0.15
CA VAL A 57 -11.69 -6.61 -0.55
C VAL A 57 -12.34 -7.58 0.44
N GLN A 58 -11.59 -8.55 0.97
CA GLN A 58 -12.17 -9.64 1.74
C GLN A 58 -11.93 -9.54 3.24
N VAL A 59 -10.81 -8.94 3.67
CA VAL A 59 -10.39 -8.95 5.09
C VAL A 59 -10.65 -7.59 5.75
N VAL A 60 -10.25 -6.52 5.09
CA VAL A 60 -10.39 -5.17 5.64
C VAL A 60 -11.82 -4.67 5.48
N ARG A 61 -12.37 -4.05 6.54
CA ARG A 61 -13.55 -3.20 6.40
C ARG A 61 -13.11 -1.80 6.03
N LEU A 62 -13.29 -1.46 4.76
CA LEU A 62 -13.09 -0.09 4.28
C LEU A 62 -14.19 0.84 4.82
N PRO A 63 -13.88 2.11 5.08
CA PRO A 63 -14.91 3.10 5.39
C PRO A 63 -15.94 3.14 4.26
N GLN A 64 -17.21 2.93 4.60
CA GLN A 64 -18.32 3.13 3.68
C GLN A 64 -18.85 4.55 3.90
N PHE A 65 -18.97 5.30 2.81
CA PHE A 65 -19.61 6.62 2.83
C PHE A 65 -21.13 6.48 2.78
#